data_AF-A0A7L4NMN2-F1
#
_entry.id   AF-A0A7L4NMN2-F1
#
_cell.length_a   1.000
_cell.length_b   1.000
_cell.length_c   1.000
_cell.angle_alpha   90.00
_cell.angle_beta   90.00
_cell.angle_gamma   90.00
#
_symmetry.space_group_name_H-M   'P 1'
#
loop_
_entity.id
_entity.type
_entity.pdbx_description
1 polymer ?
#
loop_
_entity_poly.entity_id
_entity_poly.type
_entity_poly.pdbx_seq_one_letter_code
_entity_poly.pdbx_strand_id
1 'polypeptide(L)'
;TEQQHTVTHLQYVAWPDHGVPDDSMDFLEFVNCMRPKRVENEPVLVHCSAGIGRTGVLVTMETAMCLIERNQPVYPLDIVRKMRDQRAMMVQTA
;
A
#
# COMPACT_ATOMS: atom_id res chain seq x y z
N THR A 1 7.95 -31.07 -18.10
CA THR A 1 6.60 -30.56 -17.76
C THR A 1 6.72 -29.07 -17.55
N GLU A 2 6.04 -28.27 -18.37
CA GLU A 2 6.06 -26.81 -18.21
C GLU A 2 5.25 -26.43 -16.97
N GLN A 3 5.89 -25.74 -16.01
CA GLN A 3 5.19 -25.19 -14.85
C GLN A 3 4.59 -23.83 -15.23
N GLN A 4 3.35 -23.59 -14.81
CA GLN A 4 2.64 -22.33 -15.01
C GLN A 4 2.34 -21.68 -13.66
N HIS A 5 2.44 -20.35 -13.60
CA HIS A 5 2.11 -19.56 -12.42
C HIS A 5 1.28 -18.34 -12.82
N THR A 6 0.11 -18.20 -12.21
CA THR A 6 -0.81 -17.10 -12.49
C THR A 6 -0.58 -15.96 -11.51
N VAL A 7 -0.45 -14.73 -12.02
CA VAL A 7 -0.25 -13.51 -11.22
C VAL A 7 -1.39 -12.54 -11.50
N THR A 8 -1.96 -11.96 -10.44
CA THR A 8 -2.90 -10.83 -10.57
C THR A 8 -2.11 -9.53 -10.46
N HIS A 9 -2.17 -8.69 -11.50
CA HIS A 9 -1.50 -7.39 -11.53
C HIS A 9 -2.53 -6.26 -11.42
N LEU A 10 -2.37 -5.38 -10.42
CA LEU A 10 -3.23 -4.21 -10.20
C LEU A 10 -2.40 -2.94 -10.36
N GLN A 11 -2.85 -2.01 -11.20
CA GLN A 11 -2.16 -0.74 -11.44
C GLN A 11 -3.08 0.44 -11.12
N TYR A 12 -2.70 1.25 -10.13
CA TYR A 12 -3.35 2.52 -9.85
C TYR A 12 -2.74 3.62 -10.72
N VAL A 13 -3.49 4.10 -11.71
CA VAL A 13 -3.02 5.05 -12.74
C VAL A 13 -3.40 6.51 -12.45
N ALA A 14 -4.33 6.75 -11.52
CA ALA A 14 -4.84 8.09 -11.19
C ALA A 14 -3.97 8.85 -10.17
N TRP A 15 -2.71 8.44 -9.96
CA TRP A 15 -1.79 9.19 -9.10
C TRP A 15 -1.00 10.21 -9.93
N PRO A 16 -1.14 11.53 -9.67
CA PRO A 16 -0.48 12.56 -10.46
C PRO A 16 1.05 12.50 -10.37
N ASP A 17 1.74 12.96 -11.41
CA ASP A 17 3.21 13.01 -11.45
C ASP A 17 3.77 13.96 -10.38
N HIS A 18 3.05 15.04 -10.08
CA HIS A 18 3.38 15.98 -9.01
C HIS A 18 2.28 15.95 -7.94
N GLY A 19 2.66 15.64 -6.70
CA GLY A 19 1.76 15.69 -5.54
C GLY A 19 1.02 14.38 -5.26
N VAL A 20 -0.22 14.53 -4.79
CA VAL A 20 -1.12 13.46 -4.33
C VAL A 20 -2.46 13.60 -5.04
N PRO A 21 -3.29 12.54 -5.12
CA PRO A 21 -4.65 12.66 -5.63
C PRO A 21 -5.44 13.73 -4.84
N ASP A 22 -6.15 14.60 -5.56
CA ASP A 22 -7.02 15.64 -4.94
C ASP A 22 -8.21 15.01 -4.20
N ASP A 23 -8.74 13.90 -4.75
CA ASP A 23 -9.75 13.07 -4.10
C ASP A 23 -9.13 11.72 -3.71
N SER A 24 -9.32 11.37 -2.43
CA SER A 24 -8.86 10.10 -1.87
C SER A 24 -9.77 8.91 -2.22
N MET A 25 -10.99 9.16 -2.70
CA MET A 25 -11.99 8.10 -2.93
C MET A 25 -11.52 7.04 -3.92
N ASP A 26 -11.00 7.46 -5.08
CA ASP A 26 -10.47 6.52 -6.09
C ASP A 26 -9.36 5.64 -5.53
N PHE A 27 -8.49 6.22 -4.69
CA PHE A 27 -7.43 5.48 -4.03
C PHE A 27 -7.99 4.51 -2.98
N LEU A 28 -8.98 4.91 -2.18
CA LEU A 28 -9.63 4.04 -1.21
C LEU A 28 -10.35 2.87 -1.89
N GLU A 29 -11.00 3.10 -3.02
CA GLU A 29 -11.60 2.04 -3.84
C GLU A 29 -10.55 1.07 -4.37
N PHE A 30 -9.39 1.57 -4.81
CA PHE A 30 -8.27 0.72 -5.20
C PHE A 30 -7.77 -0.16 -4.04
N VAL A 31 -7.60 0.41 -2.84
CA VAL A 31 -7.24 -0.36 -1.65
C VAL A 31 -8.29 -1.44 -1.35
N ASN A 32 -9.58 -1.08 -1.38
CA ASN A 32 -10.68 -2.01 -1.15
C ASN A 32 -10.79 -3.10 -2.23
N CYS A 33 -10.36 -2.84 -3.47
CA CYS A 33 -10.27 -3.83 -4.54
C CYS A 33 -9.09 -4.80 -4.33
N MET A 34 -7.96 -4.31 -3.82
CA MET A 34 -6.75 -5.09 -3.54
C MET A 34 -6.93 -6.03 -2.35
N ARG A 35 -7.48 -5.53 -1.23
CA ARG A 35 -7.50 -6.24 0.06
C ARG A 35 -8.13 -7.63 0.01
N PRO A 36 -9.27 -7.87 -0.67
CA PRO A 36 -9.86 -9.21 -0.78
C PRO A 36 -9.02 -10.22 -1.58
N LYS A 37 -8.03 -9.77 -2.35
CA LYS A 37 -7.14 -10.64 -3.14
C LYS A 37 -5.92 -11.10 -2.37
N ARG A 38 -5.74 -10.63 -1.13
CA ARG A 38 -4.62 -11.03 -0.29
C ARG A 38 -4.81 -12.43 0.23
N VAL A 39 -3.75 -13.22 0.13
CA VAL A 39 -3.66 -14.54 0.76
C VAL A 39 -2.91 -14.38 2.08
N GLU A 40 -3.46 -14.98 3.13
CA GLU A 40 -2.83 -14.96 4.45
C GLU A 40 -1.43 -15.60 4.36
N ASN A 41 -0.43 -14.99 5.01
CA ASN A 41 0.97 -15.41 5.00
C ASN A 41 1.69 -15.34 3.63
N GLU A 42 1.10 -14.74 2.59
CA GLU A 42 1.79 -14.45 1.33
C GLU A 42 2.08 -12.95 1.18
N PRO A 43 3.31 -12.56 0.79
CA PRO A 43 3.65 -11.16 0.55
C PRO A 43 2.98 -10.65 -0.73
N VAL A 44 2.46 -9.43 -0.69
CA VAL A 44 2.02 -8.70 -1.88
C VAL A 44 3.20 -7.90 -2.42
N LEU A 45 3.52 -8.07 -3.70
CA LEU A 45 4.50 -7.22 -4.37
C LEU A 45 3.87 -5.85 -4.63
N VAL A 46 4.41 -4.81 -4.01
CA VAL A 46 4.00 -3.42 -4.22
C VAL A 46 5.20 -2.63 -4.75
N HIS A 47 5.00 -1.90 -5.85
CA HIS A 47 6.03 -1.01 -6.38
C HIS A 47 5.44 0.31 -6.88
N CYS A 48 6.31 1.30 -7.07
CA CYS A 48 6.04 2.49 -7.86
C CYS A 48 7.24 2.71 -8.80
N SER A 49 7.86 3.90 -8.81
CA SER A 49 9.15 4.11 -9.46
C SER A 49 10.31 3.75 -8.52
N ALA A 50 10.50 4.51 -7.43
CA ALA A 50 11.54 4.24 -6.43
C ALA A 50 11.12 3.24 -5.33
N GLY A 51 9.83 2.87 -5.28
CA GLY A 51 9.30 1.94 -4.29
C GLY A 51 9.30 2.46 -2.84
N ILE A 52 9.19 3.77 -2.62
CA ILE A 52 9.24 4.38 -1.27
C ILE A 52 8.08 5.36 -0.99
N GLY A 53 7.70 6.19 -1.95
CA GLY A 53 6.63 7.19 -1.80
C GLY A 53 5.23 6.58 -1.81
N ARG A 54 4.66 6.40 -3.01
CA ARG A 54 3.32 5.82 -3.22
C ARG A 54 3.19 4.42 -2.61
N THR A 55 4.26 3.62 -2.68
CA THR A 55 4.37 2.32 -2.01
C THR A 55 4.17 2.43 -0.50
N GLY A 56 4.82 3.39 0.15
CA GLY A 56 4.64 3.63 1.59
C GLY A 56 3.24 4.07 1.95
N VAL A 57 2.59 4.88 1.11
CA VAL A 57 1.19 5.29 1.33
C VAL A 57 0.25 4.09 1.27
N LEU A 58 0.40 3.20 0.29
CA LEU A 58 -0.43 1.98 0.19
C LEU A 58 -0.29 1.10 1.44
N VAL A 59 0.94 0.80 1.84
CA VAL A 59 1.19 -0.05 3.03
C VAL A 59 0.67 0.62 4.31
N THR A 60 0.81 1.94 4.44
CA THR A 60 0.27 2.70 5.59
C THR A 60 -1.24 2.60 5.67
N MET A 61 -1.92 2.85 4.54
CA MET A 61 -3.38 2.87 4.48
C MET A 61 -3.98 1.49 4.73
N GLU A 62 -3.39 0.45 4.14
CA GLU A 62 -3.79 -0.92 4.44
C GLU A 62 -3.60 -1.28 5.92
N THR A 63 -2.45 -0.90 6.50
CA THR A 63 -2.17 -1.13 7.93
C THR A 63 -3.21 -0.42 8.80
N ALA A 64 -3.52 0.83 8.49
CA ALA A 64 -4.51 1.62 9.22
C ALA A 64 -5.91 0.98 9.15
N MET A 65 -6.37 0.55 7.97
CA MET A 65 -7.66 -0.15 7.83
C MET A 65 -7.72 -1.42 8.68
N CYS A 66 -6.65 -2.22 8.66
CA CYS A 66 -6.52 -3.42 9.48
C CYS A 66 -6.54 -3.16 11.00
N LEU A 67 -6.01 -2.01 11.45
CA LEU A 67 -6.06 -1.61 12.85
C LEU A 67 -7.46 -1.14 13.24
N ILE A 68 -8.11 -0.33 12.38
CA ILE A 68 -9.47 0.17 12.58
C ILE A 68 -10.47 -0.99 12.73
N GLU A 69 -10.42 -1.97 11.82
CA GLU A 69 -11.30 -3.15 11.86
C GLU A 69 -11.13 -3.99 13.12
N ARG A 70 -9.93 -3.96 13.74
CA ARG A 70 -9.61 -4.65 15.00
C ARG A 70 -9.82 -3.76 16.22
N ASN A 71 -10.41 -2.59 16.04
CA ASN A 71 -10.63 -1.59 17.09
C ASN A 71 -9.32 -1.23 17.83
N GLN A 72 -8.21 -1.15 17.09
CA GLN A 72 -6.89 -0.77 17.58
C GLN A 72 -6.60 0.70 17.25
N PRO A 73 -5.81 1.40 18.09
CA PRO A 73 -5.43 2.78 17.80
C PRO A 73 -4.53 2.86 16.55
N VAL A 74 -4.74 3.91 15.76
CA VAL A 74 -3.95 4.19 14.55
C VAL A 74 -3.01 5.35 14.82
N TYR A 75 -1.71 5.08 14.77
CA TYR A 75 -0.65 6.08 14.88
C TYR A 75 0.17 6.10 13.58
N PRO A 76 -0.16 6.97 12.60
CA PRO A 76 0.52 6.97 11.30
C PRO A 76 2.04 7.13 11.40
N LEU A 77 2.52 7.94 12.34
CA LEU A 77 3.95 8.14 12.56
C LEU A 77 4.66 6.84 12.99
N ASP A 78 4.01 6.02 13.82
CA ASP A 78 4.58 4.73 14.24
C ASP A 78 4.55 3.69 13.12
N ILE A 79 3.49 3.70 12.30
CA ILE A 79 3.40 2.83 11.11
C ILE A 79 4.56 3.18 10.16
N VAL A 80 4.74 4.46 9.84
CA VAL A 80 5.82 4.93 8.96
C VAL A 80 7.18 4.63 9.54
N ARG A 81 7.39 4.82 10.85
CA ARG A 81 8.65 4.47 11.52
C ARG A 81 8.98 2.99 11.36
N LYS A 82 8.03 2.09 11.64
CA LYS A 82 8.20 0.64 11.47
C LYS A 82 8.48 0.23 10.02
N MET A 83 7.90 0.92 9.04
CA MET A 83 8.22 0.71 7.63
C MET A 83 9.64 1.17 7.29
N ARG A 84 10.06 2.33 7.82
CA ARG A 84 11.40 2.90 7.60
C ARG A 84 12.52 2.04 8.18
N ASP A 85 12.24 1.25 9.22
CA ASP A 85 13.15 0.25 9.78
C ASP A 85 13.41 -0.94 8.83
N GLN A 86 12.50 -1.21 7.88
CA GLN A 86 12.60 -2.31 6.91
C GLN A 86 13.02 -1.85 5.51
N ARG A 87 12.59 -0.65 5.11
CA ARG A 87 12.99 0.02 3.86
C ARG A 87 13.08 1.52 4.11
N ALA A 88 14.28 2.08 3.97
CA ALA A 88 14.51 3.50 4.23
C ALA A 88 13.57 4.40 3.41
N MET A 89 13.22 5.56 3.97
CA MET A 89 12.47 6.64 3.29
C MET A 89 11.04 6.30 2.85
N MET A 90 10.43 5.25 3.38
CA MET A 90 9.00 4.97 3.18
C MET A 90 8.15 6.18 3.58
N VAL A 91 7.22 6.56 2.69
CA VAL A 91 6.52 7.86 2.65
C VAL A 91 7.52 9.01 2.52
N GLN A 92 7.67 9.52 1.30
CA GLN A 92 8.81 10.36 0.90
C GLN A 92 8.58 11.86 1.12
N THR A 93 7.37 12.35 0.90
CA THR A 93 7.02 13.78 0.99
C THR A 93 6.24 14.06 2.29
N ALA A 94 6.28 15.33 2.72
CA ALA A 94 5.49 15.83 3.85
C ALA A 94 4.00 15.93 3.49
#